data_AF-A0A8H5TVD7-F1
#
_entry.id   AF-A0A8H5TVD7-F1
#
_cell.length_a   1.000
_cell.length_b   1.000
_cell.length_c   1.000
_cell.angle_alpha   90.00
_cell.angle_beta   90.00
_cell.angle_gamma   90.00
#
_symmetry.space_group_name_H-M   'P 1'
#
loop_
_entity.id
_entity.type
_entity.pdbx_description
1 polymer ?
#
loop_
_entity_poly.entity_id
_entity_poly.type
_entity_poly.pdbx_seq_one_letter_code
_entity_poly.pdbx_strand_id
1 'polypeptide(L)'
;MIYFPASSPMDIARKIVRRRTILVAVVSIICLVSLYASSLQHIFINNSSSLSSYHGSPKISRLHYLIPSSTINDAVCAGIVSALVNQYPIPTLIGYKGENEFNAADHLAKLRVMNRYFNDLKAQDDDLVIIVDSFDVLAQLPAEVMIERYFEISRKSEQRLADQRGLTIEQLHELGIRQTIMYGAGKMCFVGSPNEPMCPLMPSSNSPRLKFGVKTENEDVRFLDSRYLNSGTIMGPVGDIRKFVRAVLDLVRADDAKLDPNDTDGIRIHHMDQWFTAQLYVRQEYHRAIDMNDGEYPADLTNLTSLPKPRRGPEDVTEYHVFVDFDSAFAQTQCRNELEIQFLKYKNHDLTASINGDFLQQGSAFRPYSIQMPSNVYQTLGIK
;
A
#
# COMPACT_ATOMS: atom_id res chain seq x y z
N MET A 1 -32.17 -45.60 -84.41
CA MET A 1 -32.61 -44.25 -84.82
C MET A 1 -33.01 -43.52 -83.54
N ILE A 2 -32.08 -42.78 -82.93
CA ILE A 2 -32.29 -42.13 -81.62
C ILE A 2 -32.32 -40.62 -81.87
N TYR A 3 -33.50 -40.05 -81.67
CA TYR A 3 -33.82 -38.63 -81.79
C TYR A 3 -33.31 -37.90 -80.55
N PHE A 4 -32.42 -36.92 -80.71
CA PHE A 4 -32.09 -35.95 -79.66
C PHE A 4 -32.91 -34.69 -79.90
N PRO A 5 -33.77 -34.26 -78.96
CA PRO A 5 -34.53 -33.03 -79.12
C PRO A 5 -33.58 -31.83 -79.00
N ALA A 6 -33.60 -30.98 -80.02
CA ALA A 6 -32.88 -29.71 -80.03
C ALA A 6 -33.40 -28.81 -78.91
N SER A 7 -32.51 -28.41 -78.01
CA SER A 7 -32.79 -27.38 -77.01
C SER A 7 -33.06 -26.04 -77.71
N SER A 8 -34.22 -25.44 -77.40
CA SER A 8 -34.63 -24.15 -77.95
C SER A 8 -33.60 -23.05 -77.63
N PRO A 9 -33.25 -22.16 -78.58
CA PRO A 9 -32.26 -21.10 -78.40
C PRO A 9 -32.55 -20.19 -77.20
N MET A 10 -33.82 -20.07 -76.77
CA MET A 10 -34.22 -19.27 -75.61
C MET A 10 -33.76 -19.84 -74.26
N ASP A 11 -33.57 -21.16 -74.14
CA ASP A 11 -33.18 -21.80 -72.88
C ASP A 11 -31.67 -21.72 -72.61
N ILE A 12 -30.88 -21.70 -73.70
CA ILE A 12 -29.43 -21.46 -73.64
C ILE A 12 -29.18 -19.99 -73.27
N ALA A 13 -29.92 -19.05 -73.87
CA ALA A 13 -29.84 -17.63 -73.54
C ALA A 13 -30.19 -17.35 -72.06
N ARG A 14 -31.26 -17.96 -71.53
CA ARG A 14 -31.62 -17.84 -70.09
C ARG A 14 -30.54 -18.39 -69.15
N LYS A 15 -29.92 -19.52 -69.48
CA LYS A 15 -28.83 -20.10 -68.66
C LYS A 15 -27.56 -19.23 -68.69
N ILE A 16 -27.24 -18.62 -69.83
CA ILE A 16 -26.10 -17.70 -69.97
C ILE A 16 -26.35 -16.40 -69.20
N VAL A 17 -27.56 -15.82 -69.31
CA VAL A 17 -27.94 -14.61 -68.56
C VAL A 17 -27.92 -14.90 -67.06
N ARG A 18 -28.51 -16.02 -66.60
CA ARG A 18 -28.51 -16.40 -65.17
C ARG A 18 -27.10 -16.63 -64.62
N ARG A 19 -26.19 -17.26 -65.39
CA ARG A 19 -24.78 -17.41 -64.99
C ARG A 19 -24.05 -16.06 -64.91
N ARG A 20 -24.30 -15.14 -65.85
CA ARG A 20 -23.74 -13.78 -65.80
C ARG A 20 -24.28 -12.98 -64.62
N THR A 21 -25.59 -13.08 -64.32
CA THR A 21 -26.19 -12.39 -63.17
C THR A 21 -25.64 -12.93 -61.84
N ILE A 22 -25.44 -14.25 -61.72
CA ILE A 22 -24.81 -14.85 -60.53
C ILE A 22 -23.36 -14.39 -60.38
N LEU A 23 -22.58 -14.37 -61.46
CA LEU A 23 -21.19 -13.91 -61.43
C LEU A 23 -21.10 -12.44 -61.00
N VAL A 24 -21.96 -11.58 -61.56
CA VAL A 24 -22.02 -10.16 -61.18
C VAL A 24 -22.41 -10.00 -59.71
N ALA A 25 -23.41 -10.74 -59.22
CA ALA A 25 -23.82 -10.68 -57.82
C ALA A 25 -22.69 -11.12 -56.87
N VAL A 26 -21.96 -12.20 -57.20
CA VAL A 26 -20.83 -12.67 -56.40
C VAL A 26 -19.69 -11.65 -56.38
N VAL A 27 -19.36 -11.05 -57.53
CA VAL A 27 -18.33 -10.00 -57.59
C VAL A 27 -18.74 -8.76 -56.80
N SER A 28 -20.01 -8.34 -56.88
CA SER A 28 -20.53 -7.22 -56.09
C SER A 28 -20.47 -7.50 -54.58
N ILE A 29 -20.80 -8.71 -54.15
CA ILE A 29 -20.69 -9.11 -52.73
C ILE A 29 -19.23 -9.10 -52.29
N ILE A 30 -18.31 -9.64 -53.09
CA ILE A 30 -16.87 -9.62 -52.76
C ILE A 30 -16.37 -8.18 -52.67
N CYS A 31 -16.74 -7.30 -53.62
CA CYS A 31 -16.37 -5.89 -53.55
C CYS A 31 -16.93 -5.18 -52.32
N LEU A 32 -18.18 -5.46 -51.92
CA LEU A 32 -18.79 -4.89 -50.73
C LEU A 32 -18.11 -5.38 -49.44
N VAL A 33 -17.78 -6.67 -49.36
CA VAL A 33 -17.04 -7.23 -48.22
C VAL A 33 -15.62 -6.66 -48.17
N SER A 34 -14.94 -6.51 -49.30
CA SER A 34 -13.62 -5.87 -49.35
C SER A 34 -13.67 -4.39 -48.95
N LEU A 35 -14.67 -3.63 -49.42
CA LEU A 35 -14.87 -2.23 -49.03
C LEU A 35 -15.17 -2.10 -47.52
N TYR A 36 -15.96 -3.00 -46.96
CA TYR A 36 -16.27 -3.03 -45.53
C TYR A 36 -15.07 -3.44 -44.68
N ALA A 37 -14.27 -4.41 -45.15
CA ALA A 37 -13.02 -4.79 -44.50
C ALA A 37 -11.99 -3.65 -44.54
N SER A 38 -11.89 -2.92 -45.66
CA SER A 38 -11.05 -1.73 -45.77
C SER A 38 -11.54 -0.59 -44.88
N SER A 39 -12.86 -0.38 -44.73
CA SER A 39 -13.38 0.63 -43.81
C SER A 39 -13.13 0.26 -42.35
N LEU A 40 -13.26 -1.03 -41.99
CA LEU A 40 -12.91 -1.53 -40.66
C LEU A 40 -11.42 -1.38 -40.37
N GLN A 41 -10.54 -1.66 -41.33
CA GLN A 41 -9.10 -1.38 -41.20
C GLN A 41 -8.82 0.12 -41.05
N HIS A 42 -9.51 1.00 -41.79
CA HIS A 42 -9.36 2.45 -41.62
C HIS A 42 -9.87 2.94 -40.26
N ILE A 43 -10.96 2.37 -39.72
CA ILE A 43 -11.46 2.68 -38.37
C ILE A 43 -10.48 2.17 -37.30
N PHE A 44 -9.93 0.97 -37.46
CA PHE A 44 -8.93 0.40 -36.53
C PHE A 44 -7.61 1.17 -36.56
N ILE A 45 -7.14 1.58 -37.74
CA ILE A 45 -5.92 2.38 -37.92
C ILE A 45 -6.15 3.81 -37.40
N ASN A 46 -7.30 4.44 -37.64
CA ASN A 46 -7.58 5.78 -37.10
C ASN A 46 -7.73 5.77 -35.57
N ASN A 47 -8.34 4.75 -34.97
CA ASN A 47 -8.38 4.60 -33.51
C ASN A 47 -7.01 4.28 -32.89
N SER A 48 -6.14 3.57 -33.63
CA SER A 48 -4.75 3.34 -33.22
C SER A 48 -3.90 4.61 -33.34
N SER A 49 -4.21 5.49 -34.31
CA SER A 49 -3.53 6.76 -34.56
C SER A 49 -3.92 7.85 -33.56
N SER A 50 -5.11 7.78 -32.96
CA SER A 50 -5.53 8.64 -31.85
C SER A 50 -4.98 8.21 -30.49
N LEU A 51 -4.30 7.05 -30.40
CA LEU A 51 -3.65 6.55 -29.18
C LEU A 51 -2.12 6.65 -29.22
N SER A 52 -1.54 7.37 -30.19
CA SER A 52 -0.07 7.46 -30.35
C SER A 52 0.49 8.89 -30.35
N SER A 53 -0.10 9.82 -29.60
CA SER A 53 0.51 11.14 -29.38
C SER A 53 0.33 11.68 -27.96
N TYR A 54 0.64 10.84 -26.98
CA TYR A 54 1.10 11.31 -25.66
C TYR A 54 2.34 10.52 -25.22
N HIS A 55 3.36 10.43 -26.08
CA HIS A 55 4.71 10.12 -25.62
C HIS A 55 5.35 11.41 -25.08
N GLY A 56 4.87 11.83 -23.90
CA GLY A 56 5.78 12.48 -22.98
C GLY A 56 6.96 11.53 -22.73
N SER A 57 8.16 12.08 -22.55
CA SER A 57 9.32 11.33 -22.07
C SER A 57 8.91 10.34 -20.96
N PRO A 58 9.42 9.10 -20.94
CA PRO A 58 9.11 8.15 -19.88
C PRO A 58 9.23 8.85 -18.53
N LYS A 59 8.12 9.00 -17.82
CA LYS A 59 8.15 9.61 -16.49
C LYS A 59 8.80 8.59 -15.57
N ILE A 60 9.93 8.97 -15.00
CA ILE A 60 10.61 8.17 -13.98
C ILE A 60 10.07 8.64 -12.64
N SER A 61 9.29 7.79 -11.97
CA SER A 61 8.90 7.98 -10.58
C SER A 61 10.14 8.04 -9.69
N ARG A 62 10.17 9.00 -8.77
CA ARG A 62 11.31 9.25 -7.86
C ARG A 62 11.00 8.74 -6.47
N LEU A 63 12.05 8.40 -5.72
CA LEU A 63 11.98 8.17 -4.29
C LEU A 63 12.31 9.46 -3.54
N HIS A 64 11.51 9.81 -2.53
CA HIS A 64 11.78 10.85 -1.54
C HIS A 64 12.00 10.20 -0.17
N TYR A 65 12.94 10.72 0.61
CA TYR A 65 13.17 10.28 2.00
C TYR A 65 13.02 11.47 2.94
N LEU A 66 11.93 11.52 3.70
CA LEU A 66 11.56 12.66 4.52
C LEU A 66 11.77 12.36 6.01
N ILE A 67 12.35 13.33 6.70
CA ILE A 67 12.56 13.29 8.15
C ILE A 67 11.85 14.51 8.75
N PRO A 68 10.67 14.37 9.37
CA PRO A 68 10.01 15.46 10.06
C PRO A 68 10.76 15.81 11.36
N SER A 69 11.32 17.02 11.46
CA SER A 69 11.95 17.49 12.70
C SER A 69 12.09 19.00 12.75
N SER A 70 11.83 19.59 13.92
CA SER A 70 12.09 21.02 14.16
C SER A 70 13.52 21.29 14.67
N THR A 71 14.24 20.26 15.11
CA THR A 71 15.60 20.35 15.66
C THR A 71 16.55 19.34 15.01
N ILE A 72 17.86 19.52 15.23
CA ILE A 72 18.88 18.57 14.80
C ILE A 72 19.72 18.22 16.03
N ASN A 73 19.89 16.94 16.30
CA ASN A 73 20.75 16.40 17.35
C ASN A 73 21.48 15.15 16.83
N ASP A 74 22.30 14.53 17.68
CA ASP A 74 23.11 13.36 17.30
C ASP A 74 22.28 12.19 16.75
N ALA A 75 21.07 12.00 17.27
CA ALA A 75 20.17 10.95 16.80
C ALA A 75 19.62 11.24 15.40
N VAL A 76 19.21 12.48 15.13
CA VAL A 76 18.82 12.93 13.78
C VAL A 76 19.97 12.75 12.80
N CYS A 77 21.19 13.13 13.21
CA CYS A 77 22.39 12.94 12.41
C CYS A 77 22.67 11.45 12.12
N ALA A 78 22.51 10.57 13.12
CA ALA A 78 22.66 9.13 12.94
C ALA A 78 21.63 8.58 11.93
N GLY A 79 20.36 9.01 12.01
CA GLY A 79 19.31 8.68 11.06
C GLY A 79 19.69 9.10 9.62
N ILE A 80 20.12 10.34 9.43
CA ILE A 80 20.57 10.86 8.12
C ILE A 80 21.74 10.04 7.57
N VAL A 81 22.79 9.82 8.38
CA VAL A 81 23.97 9.05 7.96
C VAL A 81 23.60 7.63 7.60
N SER A 82 22.74 6.97 8.39
CA SER A 82 22.29 5.61 8.12
C SER A 82 21.56 5.50 6.77
N ALA A 83 20.72 6.48 6.41
CA ALA A 83 20.05 6.54 5.13
C ALA A 83 21.03 6.76 3.97
N LEU A 84 21.99 7.68 4.12
CA LEU A 84 23.01 7.94 3.09
C LEU A 84 23.89 6.72 2.82
N VAL A 85 24.33 6.01 3.88
CA VAL A 85 25.12 4.78 3.74
C VAL A 85 24.33 3.68 3.03
N ASN A 86 23.02 3.64 3.22
CA ASN A 86 22.11 2.70 2.55
C ASN A 86 21.56 3.22 1.21
N GLN A 87 22.24 4.18 0.59
CA GLN A 87 21.96 4.64 -0.78
C GLN A 87 20.53 5.19 -0.96
N TYR A 88 19.93 5.74 0.09
CA TYR A 88 18.70 6.52 -0.05
C TYR A 88 19.00 7.85 -0.75
N PRO A 89 18.00 8.45 -1.42
CA PRO A 89 18.06 9.85 -1.84
C PRO A 89 18.46 10.74 -0.67
N ILE A 90 19.08 11.88 -0.96
CA ILE A 90 19.50 12.84 0.08
C ILE A 90 18.31 13.12 1.00
N PRO A 91 18.39 12.76 2.30
CA PRO A 91 17.28 12.94 3.22
C PRO A 91 16.85 14.40 3.29
N THR A 92 15.55 14.64 3.19
CA THR A 92 14.98 15.99 3.30
C THR A 92 14.40 16.16 4.70
N LEU A 93 15.04 17.02 5.48
CA LEU A 93 14.52 17.45 6.78
C LEU A 93 13.36 18.41 6.56
N ILE A 94 12.14 18.02 6.96
CA ILE A 94 10.95 18.87 6.84
C ILE A 94 10.57 19.44 8.20
N GLY A 95 10.19 20.71 8.24
CA GLY A 95 9.81 21.38 9.49
C GLY A 95 10.97 21.94 10.32
N TYR A 96 12.19 21.99 9.78
CA TYR A 96 13.36 22.52 10.50
C TYR A 96 13.12 23.95 11.01
N LYS A 97 13.46 24.18 12.29
CA LYS A 97 13.17 25.43 13.01
C LYS A 97 11.69 25.82 13.01
N GLY A 98 10.79 24.84 12.88
CA GLY A 98 9.36 25.04 13.04
C GLY A 98 9.04 25.52 14.46
N GLU A 99 8.23 26.56 14.55
CA GLU A 99 7.73 27.13 15.80
C GLU A 99 6.21 26.88 15.91
N ASN A 100 5.66 27.10 17.11
CA ASN A 100 4.23 26.93 17.39
C ASN A 100 3.70 25.55 16.96
N GLU A 101 2.66 25.50 16.13
CA GLU A 101 2.05 24.27 15.61
C GLU A 101 2.98 23.41 14.75
N PHE A 102 4.13 23.95 14.31
CA PHE A 102 5.15 23.24 13.54
C PHE A 102 6.37 22.82 14.38
N ASN A 103 6.34 23.09 15.69
CA ASN A 103 7.39 22.63 16.59
C ASN A 103 7.17 21.14 16.90
N ALA A 104 8.19 20.30 16.76
CA ALA A 104 8.12 18.86 17.03
C ALA A 104 7.77 18.50 18.50
N ALA A 105 7.76 19.47 19.42
CA ALA A 105 7.19 19.30 20.75
C ALA A 105 5.65 19.09 20.72
N ASP A 106 4.99 19.58 19.67
CA ASP A 106 3.60 19.26 19.37
C ASP A 106 3.56 17.96 18.56
N HIS A 107 2.93 16.94 19.13
CA HIS A 107 2.81 15.61 18.53
C HIS A 107 2.02 15.59 17.21
N LEU A 108 1.30 16.66 16.86
CA LEU A 108 0.64 16.85 15.55
C LEU A 108 1.50 17.60 14.53
N ALA A 109 2.62 18.20 14.95
CA ALA A 109 3.48 18.98 14.07
C ALA A 109 3.95 18.17 12.87
N LYS A 110 4.25 16.87 13.06
CA LYS A 110 4.62 15.94 12.00
C LYS A 110 3.61 15.93 10.85
N LEU A 111 2.32 15.78 11.15
CA LEU A 111 1.25 15.80 10.14
C LEU A 111 1.17 17.16 9.43
N ARG A 112 1.30 18.26 10.18
CA ARG A 112 1.23 19.62 9.64
C ARG A 112 2.41 19.92 8.70
N VAL A 113 3.64 19.52 9.07
CA VAL A 113 4.82 19.72 8.22
C VAL A 113 4.80 18.82 6.99
N MET A 114 4.27 17.60 7.12
CA MET A 114 4.01 16.70 5.98
C MET A 114 3.02 17.34 5.00
N ASN A 115 1.88 17.83 5.48
CA ASN A 115 0.88 18.50 4.65
C ASN A 115 1.45 19.73 3.93
N ARG A 116 2.21 20.57 4.64
CA ARG A 116 2.90 21.73 4.05
C ARG A 116 3.85 21.29 2.93
N TYR A 117 4.72 20.31 3.22
CA TYR A 117 5.66 19.78 2.24
C TYR A 117 4.94 19.27 0.99
N PHE A 118 3.90 18.44 1.14
CA PHE A 118 3.20 17.87 -0.01
C PHE A 118 2.40 18.89 -0.84
N ASN A 119 1.98 20.01 -0.25
CA ASN A 119 1.33 21.10 -0.98
C ASN A 119 2.33 21.89 -1.84
N ASP A 120 3.56 22.05 -1.36
CA ASP A 120 4.63 22.76 -2.08
C ASP A 120 5.39 21.86 -3.07
N LEU A 121 5.32 20.55 -2.86
CA LEU A 121 6.04 19.55 -3.63
C LEU A 121 5.45 19.44 -5.05
N LYS A 122 6.22 19.92 -6.04
CA LYS A 122 5.95 19.75 -7.48
C LYS A 122 6.19 18.32 -8.00
N ALA A 123 6.40 17.36 -7.10
CA ALA A 123 6.54 15.95 -7.44
C ALA A 123 5.28 15.45 -8.14
N GLN A 124 5.46 14.40 -8.94
CA GLN A 124 4.33 13.71 -9.51
C GLN A 124 3.66 12.86 -8.43
N ASP A 125 2.35 12.64 -8.55
CA ASP A 125 1.58 11.87 -7.57
C ASP A 125 2.02 10.40 -7.48
N ASP A 126 2.70 9.89 -8.51
CA ASP A 126 3.29 8.55 -8.61
C ASP A 126 4.73 8.46 -8.05
N ASP A 127 5.34 9.56 -7.61
CA ASP A 127 6.60 9.50 -6.84
C ASP A 127 6.36 8.74 -5.53
N LEU A 128 7.33 7.93 -5.12
CA LEU A 128 7.29 7.19 -3.85
C LEU A 128 7.94 8.03 -2.75
N VAL A 129 7.39 7.99 -1.54
CA VAL A 129 7.98 8.64 -0.38
C VAL A 129 8.11 7.66 0.78
N ILE A 130 9.25 7.72 1.46
CA ILE A 130 9.48 7.12 2.77
C ILE A 130 9.57 8.24 3.79
N ILE A 131 8.81 8.13 4.88
CA ILE A 131 8.78 9.09 5.98
C ILE A 131 9.14 8.35 7.25
N VAL A 132 10.11 8.87 8.00
CA VAL A 132 10.57 8.25 9.25
C VAL A 132 10.64 9.28 10.37
N ASP A 133 10.40 8.83 11.60
CA ASP A 133 10.64 9.65 12.79
C ASP A 133 12.13 10.02 12.90
N SER A 134 12.38 11.21 13.44
CA SER A 134 13.71 11.81 13.37
C SER A 134 14.67 11.37 14.47
N PHE A 135 14.17 10.86 15.60
CA PHE A 135 14.98 10.69 16.81
C PHE A 135 15.36 9.24 17.11
N ASP A 136 14.71 8.26 16.50
CA ASP A 136 14.81 6.86 16.90
C ASP A 136 14.66 5.86 15.72
N VAL A 137 14.82 6.33 14.48
CA VAL A 137 14.81 5.48 13.28
C VAL A 137 16.17 5.48 12.60
N LEU A 138 16.68 4.28 12.32
CA LEU A 138 17.89 4.05 11.53
C LEU A 138 17.55 3.20 10.30
N ALA A 139 17.99 3.65 9.12
CA ALA A 139 17.93 2.83 7.92
C ALA A 139 19.01 1.74 8.01
N GLN A 140 18.60 0.47 7.91
CA GLN A 140 19.50 -0.68 8.02
C GLN A 140 19.66 -1.48 6.72
N LEU A 141 18.80 -1.21 5.72
CA LEU A 141 18.82 -1.88 4.42
C LEU A 141 18.87 -0.87 3.29
N PRO A 142 19.47 -1.22 2.15
CA PRO A 142 19.51 -0.36 0.97
C PRO A 142 18.12 0.08 0.48
N ALA A 143 18.04 1.28 -0.08
CA ALA A 143 16.79 1.84 -0.60
C ALA A 143 16.11 0.95 -1.65
N GLU A 144 16.89 0.33 -2.55
CA GLU A 144 16.39 -0.59 -3.58
C GLU A 144 15.68 -1.80 -2.96
N VAL A 145 16.25 -2.38 -1.90
CA VAL A 145 15.65 -3.50 -1.16
C VAL A 145 14.33 -3.08 -0.51
N MET A 146 14.25 -1.86 0.05
CA MET A 146 12.99 -1.38 0.63
C MET A 146 11.91 -1.11 -0.41
N ILE A 147 12.28 -0.60 -1.60
CA ILE A 147 11.35 -0.42 -2.72
C ILE A 147 10.79 -1.78 -3.16
N GLU A 148 11.66 -2.79 -3.34
CA GLU A 148 11.26 -4.14 -3.70
C GLU A 148 10.27 -4.71 -2.67
N ARG A 149 10.61 -4.61 -1.37
CA ARG A 149 9.75 -5.08 -0.28
C ARG A 149 8.40 -4.37 -0.25
N TYR A 150 8.37 -3.06 -0.46
CA TYR A 150 7.11 -2.30 -0.51
C TYR A 150 6.13 -2.88 -1.53
N PHE A 151 6.58 -3.10 -2.77
CA PHE A 151 5.73 -3.67 -3.81
C PHE A 151 5.35 -5.12 -3.53
N GLU A 152 6.27 -5.91 -2.96
CA GLU A 152 5.98 -7.30 -2.59
C GLU A 152 4.90 -7.40 -1.49
N ILE A 153 5.05 -6.61 -0.41
CA ILE A 153 4.13 -6.61 0.72
C ILE A 153 2.77 -6.05 0.29
N SER A 154 2.76 -4.94 -0.46
CA SER A 154 1.54 -4.37 -1.04
C SER A 154 0.77 -5.43 -1.85
N ARG A 155 1.42 -6.09 -2.82
CA ARG A 155 0.81 -7.14 -3.64
C ARG A 155 0.29 -8.32 -2.81
N LYS A 156 1.05 -8.78 -1.80
CA LYS A 156 0.62 -9.84 -0.88
C LYS A 156 -0.61 -9.41 -0.06
N SER A 157 -0.65 -8.15 0.36
CA SER A 157 -1.78 -7.58 1.12
C SER A 157 -3.04 -7.48 0.25
N GLU A 158 -2.91 -7.02 -1.00
CA GLU A 158 -4.01 -6.98 -1.96
C GLU A 158 -4.52 -8.37 -2.30
N GLN A 159 -3.62 -9.34 -2.50
CA GLN A 159 -4.02 -10.74 -2.73
C GLN A 159 -4.86 -11.27 -1.57
N ARG A 160 -4.44 -11.06 -0.32
CA ARG A 160 -5.20 -11.49 0.87
C ARG A 160 -6.59 -10.84 0.92
N LEU A 161 -6.70 -9.54 0.62
CA LEU A 161 -7.99 -8.84 0.57
C LEU A 161 -8.91 -9.36 -0.55
N ALA A 162 -8.33 -9.71 -1.70
CA ALA A 162 -9.06 -10.29 -2.83
C ALA A 162 -9.56 -11.70 -2.47
N ASP A 163 -8.71 -12.53 -1.87
CA ASP A 163 -9.04 -13.89 -1.41
C ASP A 163 -10.20 -13.87 -0.39
N GLN A 164 -10.17 -12.95 0.57
CA GLN A 164 -11.23 -12.76 1.56
C GLN A 164 -12.60 -12.45 0.93
N ARG A 165 -12.62 -11.90 -0.28
CA ARG A 165 -13.83 -11.50 -1.02
C ARG A 165 -14.19 -12.49 -2.14
N GLY A 166 -13.36 -13.51 -2.39
CA GLY A 166 -13.51 -14.37 -3.55
C GLY A 166 -13.35 -13.63 -4.89
N LEU A 167 -12.51 -12.58 -4.93
CA LEU A 167 -12.26 -11.73 -6.09
C LEU A 167 -10.84 -11.96 -6.65
N THR A 168 -10.60 -11.52 -7.88
CA THR A 168 -9.23 -11.27 -8.38
C THR A 168 -8.72 -9.92 -7.89
N ILE A 169 -7.41 -9.68 -7.99
CA ILE A 169 -6.83 -8.35 -7.68
C ILE A 169 -7.43 -7.28 -8.59
N GLU A 170 -7.65 -7.58 -9.87
CA GLU A 170 -8.25 -6.65 -10.83
C GLU A 170 -9.69 -6.26 -10.43
N GLN A 171 -10.48 -7.22 -9.94
CA GLN A 171 -11.83 -6.95 -9.44
C GLN A 171 -11.81 -6.17 -8.12
N LEU A 172 -10.90 -6.50 -7.20
CA LEU A 172 -10.65 -5.69 -6.00
C LEU A 172 -10.31 -4.24 -6.41
N HIS A 173 -9.57 -4.11 -7.50
CA HIS A 173 -9.13 -2.84 -8.02
C HIS A 173 -10.28 -2.02 -8.64
N GLU A 174 -11.24 -2.67 -9.30
CA GLU A 174 -12.48 -2.07 -9.82
C GLU A 174 -13.38 -1.54 -8.69
N LEU A 175 -13.33 -2.14 -7.50
CA LEU A 175 -13.98 -1.63 -6.29
C LEU A 175 -13.27 -0.40 -5.68
N GLY A 176 -12.16 0.04 -6.27
CA GLY A 176 -11.38 1.17 -5.76
C GLY A 176 -10.54 0.84 -4.52
N ILE A 177 -10.40 -0.44 -4.16
CA ILE A 177 -9.59 -0.88 -3.02
C ILE A 177 -8.16 -1.14 -3.50
N ARG A 178 -7.18 -0.64 -2.74
CA ARG A 178 -5.74 -0.87 -2.93
C ARG A 178 -5.04 -0.98 -1.57
N GLN A 179 -3.77 -1.37 -1.58
CA GLN A 179 -2.88 -1.32 -0.42
C GLN A 179 -1.62 -0.51 -0.77
N THR A 180 -1.71 0.82 -0.77
CA THR A 180 -0.65 1.72 -1.26
C THR A 180 0.06 2.48 -0.15
N ILE A 181 -0.59 2.75 0.99
CA ILE A 181 0.01 3.47 2.12
C ILE A 181 0.37 2.48 3.23
N MET A 182 1.65 2.14 3.30
CA MET A 182 2.18 1.19 4.27
C MET A 182 2.67 1.89 5.53
N TYR A 183 2.21 1.44 6.68
CA TYR A 183 2.71 1.84 8.00
C TYR A 183 3.47 0.69 8.68
N GLY A 184 4.41 1.03 9.55
CA GLY A 184 5.04 0.06 10.45
C GLY A 184 4.03 -0.52 11.46
N ALA A 185 4.39 -1.66 12.06
CA ALA A 185 3.57 -2.34 13.06
C ALA A 185 4.24 -2.34 14.45
N GLY A 186 3.44 -2.14 15.49
CA GLY A 186 3.82 -2.28 16.89
C GLY A 186 2.96 -3.30 17.65
N LYS A 187 3.46 -3.76 18.80
CA LYS A 187 2.71 -4.64 19.72
C LYS A 187 1.75 -3.89 20.65
N MET A 188 1.95 -2.59 20.80
CA MET A 188 1.18 -1.76 21.71
C MET A 188 0.16 -0.93 20.94
N CYS A 189 -1.08 -0.93 21.44
CA CYS A 189 -2.10 0.02 21.05
C CYS A 189 -2.13 1.16 22.07
N PHE A 190 -2.07 2.40 21.60
CA PHE A 190 -2.04 3.57 22.47
C PHE A 190 -3.42 4.24 22.47
N VAL A 191 -4.26 3.88 23.45
CA VAL A 191 -5.62 4.41 23.66
C VAL A 191 -5.76 4.93 25.09
N GLY A 192 -6.72 5.82 25.33
CA GLY A 192 -7.12 6.23 26.68
C GLY A 192 -7.93 5.16 27.40
N SER A 193 -8.67 4.33 26.66
CA SER A 193 -9.48 3.23 27.17
C SER A 193 -9.45 1.99 26.28
N PRO A 194 -9.39 0.76 26.83
CA PRO A 194 -9.39 -0.47 26.04
C PRO A 194 -10.66 -0.70 25.21
N ASN A 195 -11.75 -0.02 25.58
CA ASN A 195 -13.04 -0.10 24.88
C ASN A 195 -13.17 0.92 23.73
N GLU A 196 -12.17 1.78 23.52
CA GLU A 196 -12.12 2.60 22.31
C GLU A 196 -12.04 1.71 21.06
N PRO A 197 -12.74 2.05 19.97
CA PRO A 197 -12.80 1.21 18.77
C PRO A 197 -11.43 0.93 18.15
N MET A 198 -10.43 1.78 18.41
CA MET A 198 -9.13 1.72 17.74
C MET A 198 -8.38 0.39 17.93
N CYS A 199 -8.36 -0.19 19.13
CA CYS A 199 -7.63 -1.44 19.36
C CYS A 199 -8.43 -2.70 18.98
N PRO A 200 -9.71 -2.83 19.37
CA PRO A 200 -10.49 -4.03 19.10
C PRO A 200 -10.83 -4.23 17.62
N LEU A 201 -10.96 -3.13 16.85
CA LEU A 201 -11.31 -3.18 15.44
C LEU A 201 -10.08 -3.16 14.51
N MET A 202 -8.87 -3.09 15.05
CA MET A 202 -7.65 -3.24 14.26
C MET A 202 -7.58 -4.67 13.69
N PRO A 203 -7.25 -4.87 12.41
CA PRO A 203 -7.15 -6.21 11.85
C PRO A 203 -6.16 -7.09 12.61
N SER A 204 -6.46 -8.39 12.64
CA SER A 204 -5.51 -9.40 13.12
C SER A 204 -4.26 -9.42 12.25
N SER A 205 -3.13 -9.74 12.86
CA SER A 205 -1.86 -9.91 12.13
C SER A 205 -1.94 -11.12 11.20
N ASN A 206 -1.12 -11.12 10.14
CA ASN A 206 -0.94 -12.28 9.27
C ASN A 206 0.11 -13.28 9.79
N SER A 207 0.60 -13.10 11.02
CA SER A 207 1.60 -13.98 11.61
C SER A 207 1.02 -15.39 11.84
N PRO A 208 1.88 -16.43 11.80
CA PRO A 208 1.45 -17.77 12.16
C PRO A 208 0.88 -17.81 13.59
N ARG A 209 -0.27 -18.49 13.78
CA ARG A 209 -0.99 -18.60 15.06
C ARG A 209 -0.13 -19.02 16.26
N LEU A 210 0.96 -19.76 16.02
CA LEU A 210 1.87 -20.25 17.07
C LEU A 210 3.30 -19.71 16.89
N LYS A 211 3.44 -18.45 16.46
CA LYS A 211 4.72 -17.77 16.23
C LYS A 211 5.71 -17.93 17.41
N PHE A 212 5.21 -17.91 18.64
CA PHE A 212 6.01 -18.08 19.86
C PHE A 212 5.74 -19.42 20.58
N GLY A 213 5.24 -20.41 19.85
CA GLY A 213 4.86 -21.71 20.40
C GLY A 213 3.81 -21.57 21.51
N VAL A 214 4.02 -22.26 22.63
CA VAL A 214 3.10 -22.24 23.80
C VAL A 214 2.99 -20.87 24.49
N LYS A 215 3.87 -19.93 24.15
CA LYS A 215 3.84 -18.56 24.70
C LYS A 215 3.02 -17.60 23.85
N THR A 216 2.64 -17.99 22.63
CA THR A 216 1.76 -17.19 21.79
C THR A 216 0.43 -17.00 22.52
N GLU A 217 -0.09 -15.78 22.56
CA GLU A 217 -1.34 -15.42 23.25
C GLU A 217 -1.28 -15.49 24.80
N ASN A 218 -0.10 -15.43 25.41
CA ASN A 218 0.01 -15.20 26.85
C ASN A 218 -0.20 -13.71 27.22
N GLU A 219 -0.26 -13.39 28.52
CA GLU A 219 -0.45 -12.00 29.01
C GLU A 219 0.78 -11.09 28.80
N ASP A 220 1.93 -11.65 28.41
CA ASP A 220 3.15 -10.87 28.21
C ASP A 220 3.21 -10.33 26.78
N VAL A 221 3.10 -9.00 26.68
CA VAL A 221 3.09 -8.25 25.43
C VAL A 221 4.22 -8.60 24.47
N ARG A 222 5.36 -9.10 24.97
CA ARG A 222 6.50 -9.52 24.13
C ARG A 222 6.21 -10.73 23.25
N PHE A 223 5.21 -11.55 23.59
CA PHE A 223 4.79 -12.72 22.82
C PHE A 223 3.46 -12.51 22.07
N LEU A 224 3.00 -11.26 21.98
CA LEU A 224 1.89 -10.87 21.11
C LEU A 224 2.40 -10.54 19.72
N ASP A 225 1.53 -10.58 18.73
CA ASP A 225 1.88 -10.12 17.38
C ASP A 225 1.99 -8.59 17.31
N SER A 226 2.87 -8.11 16.44
CA SER A 226 2.86 -6.71 16.02
C SER A 226 1.70 -6.51 15.05
N ARG A 227 0.64 -5.84 15.49
CA ARG A 227 -0.57 -5.61 14.67
C ARG A 227 -1.08 -4.18 14.68
N TYR A 228 -0.66 -3.37 15.64
CA TYR A 228 -1.16 -2.01 15.74
C TYR A 228 -0.34 -1.10 14.85
N LEU A 229 -1.02 -0.20 14.13
CA LEU A 229 -0.38 0.81 13.30
C LEU A 229 0.58 1.64 14.14
N ASN A 230 1.83 1.73 13.69
CA ASN A 230 2.85 2.62 14.23
C ASN A 230 3.10 3.76 13.24
N SER A 231 2.89 5.02 13.67
CA SER A 231 3.02 6.17 12.77
C SER A 231 4.45 6.56 12.46
N GLY A 232 5.45 5.98 13.15
CA GLY A 232 6.85 6.39 13.07
C GLY A 232 7.54 6.04 11.75
N THR A 233 6.94 5.18 10.92
CA THR A 233 7.44 4.85 9.58
C THR A 233 6.28 4.71 8.61
N ILE A 234 6.42 5.33 7.44
CA ILE A 234 5.39 5.40 6.39
C ILE A 234 6.06 5.24 5.03
N MET A 235 5.45 4.47 4.13
CA MET A 235 5.88 4.36 2.74
C MET A 235 4.69 4.28 1.78
N GLY A 236 4.72 5.02 0.69
CA GLY A 236 3.66 4.98 -0.31
C GLY A 236 3.76 6.12 -1.34
N PRO A 237 2.85 6.18 -2.32
CA PRO A 237 2.85 7.21 -3.33
C PRO A 237 2.54 8.57 -2.70
N VAL A 238 3.21 9.61 -3.18
CA VAL A 238 3.02 11.00 -2.72
C VAL A 238 1.56 11.41 -2.82
N GLY A 239 0.88 11.07 -3.92
CA GLY A 239 -0.53 11.43 -4.13
C GLY A 239 -1.47 10.85 -3.07
N ASP A 240 -1.27 9.59 -2.71
CA ASP A 240 -2.12 8.88 -1.74
C ASP A 240 -1.84 9.35 -0.31
N ILE A 241 -0.56 9.45 0.06
CA ILE A 241 -0.17 9.97 1.38
C ILE A 241 -0.65 11.41 1.55
N ARG A 242 -0.54 12.26 0.52
CA ARG A 242 -1.06 13.65 0.57
C ARG A 242 -2.56 13.68 0.85
N LYS A 243 -3.36 12.84 0.19
CA LYS A 243 -4.81 12.75 0.43
C LYS A 243 -5.09 12.28 1.86
N PHE A 244 -4.39 11.24 2.30
CA PHE A 244 -4.60 10.66 3.62
C PHE A 244 -4.22 11.63 4.75
N VAL A 245 -3.07 12.30 4.66
CA VAL A 245 -2.63 13.30 5.65
C VAL A 245 -3.64 14.45 5.78
N ARG A 246 -4.24 14.90 4.68
CA ARG A 246 -5.32 15.90 4.72
C ARG A 246 -6.54 15.37 5.47
N ALA A 247 -6.97 14.14 5.20
CA ALA A 247 -8.07 13.53 5.92
C ALA A 247 -7.78 13.38 7.42
N VAL A 248 -6.54 13.03 7.80
CA VAL A 248 -6.12 12.98 9.21
C VAL A 248 -6.21 14.38 9.84
N LEU A 249 -5.71 15.42 9.17
CA LEU A 249 -5.80 16.81 9.67
C LEU A 249 -7.25 17.33 9.72
N ASP A 250 -8.13 16.87 8.83
CA ASP A 250 -9.56 17.17 8.89
C ASP A 250 -10.21 16.55 10.13
N LEU A 251 -9.81 15.31 10.47
CA LEU A 251 -10.23 14.64 11.69
C LEU A 251 -9.73 15.38 12.94
N VAL A 252 -8.47 15.79 12.97
CA VAL A 252 -7.88 16.63 14.04
C VAL A 252 -8.73 17.88 14.24
N ARG A 253 -8.96 18.67 13.19
CA ARG A 253 -9.74 19.92 13.29
C ARG A 253 -11.17 19.70 13.81
N ALA A 254 -11.80 18.59 13.42
CA ALA A 254 -13.13 18.23 13.87
C ALA A 254 -13.19 17.75 15.33
N ASP A 255 -12.07 17.23 15.85
CA ASP A 255 -11.91 16.83 17.24
C ASP A 255 -11.59 18.04 18.12
N ASP A 256 -10.64 18.88 17.71
CA ASP A 256 -10.26 20.13 18.38
C ASP A 256 -11.48 21.04 18.62
N ALA A 257 -12.42 21.08 17.68
CA ALA A 257 -13.66 21.86 17.80
C ALA A 257 -14.61 21.39 18.92
N LYS A 258 -14.36 20.22 19.51
CA LYS A 258 -15.19 19.60 20.56
C LYS A 258 -14.49 19.52 21.91
N LEU A 259 -13.17 19.71 21.95
CA LEU A 259 -12.40 19.60 23.18
C LEU A 259 -12.75 20.77 24.12
N ASP A 260 -13.00 20.44 25.40
CA ASP A 260 -13.03 21.46 26.46
C ASP A 260 -11.59 21.90 26.70
N PRO A 261 -11.26 23.20 26.57
CA PRO A 261 -9.90 23.70 26.83
C PRO A 261 -9.37 23.39 28.24
N ASN A 262 -10.23 23.02 29.18
CA ASN A 262 -9.87 22.66 30.55
C ASN A 262 -9.63 21.15 30.76
N ASP A 263 -9.89 20.28 29.78
CA ASP A 263 -9.63 18.84 29.86
C ASP A 263 -8.20 18.51 29.44
N THR A 264 -7.26 18.71 30.35
CA THR A 264 -5.82 18.49 30.10
C THR A 264 -5.47 17.03 29.77
N ASP A 265 -6.23 16.05 30.26
CA ASP A 265 -5.97 14.63 29.99
C ASP A 265 -6.53 14.20 28.64
N GLY A 266 -7.73 14.67 28.27
CA GLY A 266 -8.28 14.55 26.92
C GLY A 266 -7.34 15.15 25.88
N ILE A 267 -6.86 16.38 26.10
CA ILE A 267 -5.89 17.04 25.22
C ILE A 267 -4.60 16.21 25.06
N ARG A 268 -4.09 15.58 26.14
CA ARG A 268 -2.83 14.82 26.08
C ARG A 268 -2.93 13.54 25.24
N ILE A 269 -4.05 12.82 25.32
CA ILE A 269 -4.26 11.55 24.59
C ILE A 269 -4.69 11.82 23.13
N HIS A 270 -5.46 12.89 22.91
CA HIS A 270 -5.99 13.27 21.61
C HIS A 270 -5.03 14.11 20.76
N HIS A 271 -3.77 14.30 21.16
CA HIS A 271 -2.80 15.08 20.38
C HIS A 271 -1.73 14.21 19.69
N MET A 272 -1.90 12.89 19.61
CA MET A 272 -0.92 12.00 18.97
C MET A 272 -1.24 11.79 17.49
N ASP A 273 -0.26 12.00 16.60
CA ASP A 273 -0.36 11.68 15.17
C ASP A 273 -0.80 10.22 14.94
N GLN A 274 -0.29 9.28 15.73
CA GLN A 274 -0.63 7.86 15.65
C GLN A 274 -2.12 7.61 15.94
N TRP A 275 -2.69 8.29 16.94
CA TRP A 275 -4.08 8.04 17.35
C TRP A 275 -5.06 8.44 16.24
N PHE A 276 -4.91 9.64 15.67
CA PHE A 276 -5.76 10.07 14.55
C PHE A 276 -5.55 9.24 13.29
N THR A 277 -4.31 8.88 12.99
CA THR A 277 -3.98 8.02 11.85
C THR A 277 -4.64 6.65 11.98
N ALA A 278 -4.51 6.03 13.15
CA ALA A 278 -5.09 4.72 13.42
C ALA A 278 -6.63 4.76 13.46
N GLN A 279 -7.26 5.87 13.87
CA GLN A 279 -8.71 6.02 13.77
C GLN A 279 -9.23 5.96 12.33
N LEU A 280 -8.56 6.62 11.38
CA LEU A 280 -8.97 6.53 9.97
C LEU A 280 -8.71 5.15 9.38
N TYR A 281 -7.59 4.51 9.76
CA TYR A 281 -7.33 3.13 9.35
C TYR A 281 -8.38 2.17 9.90
N VAL A 282 -8.74 2.27 11.17
CA VAL A 282 -9.80 1.45 11.76
C VAL A 282 -11.16 1.73 11.12
N ARG A 283 -11.46 2.98 10.79
CA ARG A 283 -12.67 3.31 10.04
C ARG A 283 -12.67 2.62 8.67
N GLN A 284 -11.55 2.61 7.95
CA GLN A 284 -11.42 1.88 6.68
C GLN A 284 -11.73 0.39 6.88
N GLU A 285 -11.07 -0.27 7.83
CA GLU A 285 -11.21 -1.71 8.07
C GLU A 285 -12.62 -2.08 8.57
N TYR A 286 -13.22 -1.23 9.40
CA TYR A 286 -14.61 -1.38 9.84
C TYR A 286 -15.58 -1.40 8.66
N HIS A 287 -15.44 -0.45 7.73
CA HIS A 287 -16.29 -0.39 6.54
C HIS A 287 -15.98 -1.51 5.55
N ARG A 288 -14.71 -1.92 5.40
CA ARG A 288 -14.34 -3.12 4.65
C ARG A 288 -15.05 -4.36 5.19
N ALA A 289 -15.14 -4.52 6.52
CA ALA A 289 -15.83 -5.64 7.14
C ALA A 289 -17.35 -5.60 6.90
N ILE A 290 -17.98 -4.44 7.05
CA ILE A 290 -19.41 -4.24 6.74
C ILE A 290 -19.73 -4.59 5.28
N ASP A 291 -18.91 -4.10 4.35
CA ASP A 291 -19.08 -4.34 2.91
C ASP A 291 -18.99 -5.83 2.56
N MET A 292 -18.21 -6.62 3.33
CA MET A 292 -18.08 -8.06 3.14
C MET A 292 -19.21 -8.88 3.79
N ASN A 293 -20.01 -8.28 4.66
CA ASN A 293 -20.98 -8.99 5.50
C ASN A 293 -22.39 -8.36 5.39
N ASP A 294 -22.81 -8.05 4.17
CA ASP A 294 -24.16 -7.57 3.83
C ASP A 294 -24.65 -6.36 4.65
N GLY A 295 -23.74 -5.48 5.06
CA GLY A 295 -24.07 -4.29 5.83
C GLY A 295 -23.97 -4.45 7.35
N GLU A 296 -23.60 -5.64 7.85
CA GLU A 296 -23.44 -5.93 9.27
C GLU A 296 -21.98 -6.15 9.65
N TYR A 297 -21.58 -5.80 10.87
CA TYR A 297 -20.24 -6.10 11.35
C TYR A 297 -20.18 -7.52 11.93
N PRO A 298 -19.19 -8.37 11.58
CA PRO A 298 -19.18 -9.79 11.92
C PRO A 298 -18.73 -10.09 13.37
N ALA A 299 -19.03 -9.21 14.33
CA ALA A 299 -18.71 -9.39 15.74
C ALA A 299 -19.64 -8.57 16.65
N ASP A 300 -19.73 -8.97 17.93
CA ASP A 300 -20.43 -8.19 18.95
C ASP A 300 -19.61 -6.95 19.33
N LEU A 301 -20.19 -5.77 19.09
CA LEU A 301 -19.58 -4.47 19.36
C LEU A 301 -20.16 -3.75 20.58
N THR A 302 -21.02 -4.41 21.37
CA THR A 302 -21.73 -3.79 22.50
C THR A 302 -20.80 -3.29 23.61
N ASN A 303 -19.59 -3.85 23.71
CA ASN A 303 -18.58 -3.44 24.69
C ASN A 303 -17.75 -2.22 24.26
N LEU A 304 -17.90 -1.74 23.02
CA LEU A 304 -17.16 -0.57 22.54
C LEU A 304 -17.78 0.72 23.07
N THR A 305 -16.93 1.69 23.43
CA THR A 305 -17.38 3.02 23.88
C THR A 305 -18.04 3.82 22.76
N SER A 306 -17.66 3.54 21.51
CA SER A 306 -18.22 4.14 20.30
C SER A 306 -17.90 3.30 19.08
N LEU A 307 -18.67 3.51 18.01
CA LEU A 307 -18.41 2.91 16.70
C LEU A 307 -17.74 3.91 15.75
N PRO A 308 -16.91 3.45 14.79
CA PRO A 308 -16.42 4.29 13.73
C PRO A 308 -17.56 5.01 13.00
N LYS A 309 -17.32 6.27 12.59
CA LYS A 309 -18.35 7.09 11.95
C LYS A 309 -18.88 6.40 10.68
N PRO A 310 -20.22 6.27 10.52
CA PRO A 310 -20.82 5.69 9.32
C PRO A 310 -20.56 6.58 8.10
N ARG A 311 -20.67 5.99 6.90
CA ARG A 311 -20.61 6.73 5.63
C ARG A 311 -21.83 7.65 5.52
N ARG A 312 -21.61 8.94 5.25
CA ARG A 312 -22.69 9.94 5.07
C ARG A 312 -23.13 10.13 3.61
N GLY A 313 -22.53 9.40 2.68
CA GLY A 313 -22.82 9.46 1.24
C GLY A 313 -21.60 9.08 0.41
N PRO A 314 -21.70 9.14 -0.94
CA PRO A 314 -20.61 8.76 -1.84
C PRO A 314 -19.33 9.59 -1.69
N GLU A 315 -19.47 10.86 -1.27
CA GLU A 315 -18.34 11.77 -1.05
C GLU A 315 -17.58 11.49 0.25
N ASP A 316 -18.13 10.67 1.15
CA ASP A 316 -17.51 10.34 2.43
C ASP A 316 -16.56 9.15 2.29
N VAL A 317 -15.32 9.47 1.90
CA VAL A 317 -14.25 8.49 1.66
C VAL A 317 -13.90 7.75 2.95
N THR A 318 -14.01 6.41 2.89
CA THR A 318 -13.53 5.50 3.93
C THR A 318 -12.29 4.72 3.50
N GLU A 319 -12.08 4.56 2.20
CA GLU A 319 -11.01 3.76 1.62
C GLU A 319 -9.82 4.67 1.27
N TYR A 320 -8.77 4.63 2.09
CA TYR A 320 -7.54 5.42 1.94
C TYR A 320 -6.34 4.58 1.53
N HIS A 321 -6.54 3.29 1.25
CA HIS A 321 -5.52 2.34 0.83
C HIS A 321 -4.43 2.09 1.89
N VAL A 322 -4.77 2.30 3.15
CA VAL A 322 -3.85 2.13 4.29
C VAL A 322 -3.74 0.66 4.66
N PHE A 323 -2.52 0.21 4.97
CA PHE A 323 -2.25 -1.11 5.52
C PHE A 323 -1.00 -1.11 6.40
N VAL A 324 -0.84 -2.19 7.15
CA VAL A 324 0.22 -2.35 8.16
C VAL A 324 1.16 -3.48 7.76
N ASP A 325 2.46 -3.26 7.93
CA ASP A 325 3.52 -4.24 7.77
C ASP A 325 3.54 -5.26 8.93
N PHE A 326 2.60 -6.21 8.93
CA PHE A 326 2.54 -7.26 9.95
C PHE A 326 3.78 -8.17 9.97
N ASP A 327 4.49 -8.26 8.86
CA ASP A 327 5.66 -9.13 8.69
C ASP A 327 6.95 -8.46 9.24
N SER A 328 6.89 -7.18 9.64
CA SER A 328 8.04 -6.35 10.02
C SER A 328 9.15 -6.37 8.95
N ALA A 329 8.74 -6.48 7.68
CA ALA A 329 9.64 -6.56 6.53
C ALA A 329 10.11 -5.17 6.06
N PHE A 330 9.33 -4.12 6.30
CA PHE A 330 9.71 -2.74 6.04
C PHE A 330 10.24 -2.05 7.31
N ALA A 331 9.52 -2.17 8.42
CA ALA A 331 9.85 -1.48 9.65
C ALA A 331 9.77 -2.41 10.86
N GLN A 332 10.77 -2.30 11.74
CA GLN A 332 10.86 -3.09 12.95
C GLN A 332 10.87 -2.16 14.16
N THR A 333 9.68 -1.90 14.72
CA THR A 333 9.53 -1.08 15.93
C THR A 333 10.14 -1.80 17.14
N GLN A 334 11.07 -1.17 17.86
CA GLN A 334 11.76 -1.84 18.98
C GLN A 334 10.89 -2.06 20.21
N CYS A 335 10.01 -1.12 20.54
CA CYS A 335 9.17 -1.19 21.74
C CYS A 335 8.40 -2.53 21.80
N ARG A 336 8.71 -3.36 22.80
CA ARG A 336 8.12 -4.70 23.04
C ARG A 336 8.45 -5.78 22.00
N ASN A 337 9.28 -5.48 20.99
CA ASN A 337 9.79 -6.46 20.02
C ASN A 337 11.24 -6.88 20.32
N GLU A 338 11.75 -6.65 21.54
CA GLU A 338 13.16 -6.85 21.86
C GLU A 338 13.59 -8.33 21.72
N LEU A 339 12.65 -9.28 21.78
CA LEU A 339 12.91 -10.71 21.54
C LEU A 339 13.11 -11.04 20.06
N GLU A 340 12.53 -10.25 19.16
CA GLU A 340 12.54 -10.47 17.71
C GLU A 340 13.66 -9.72 17.00
N ILE A 341 14.24 -8.70 17.66
CA ILE A 341 15.28 -7.85 17.08
C ILE A 341 16.65 -8.39 17.41
N GLN A 342 17.39 -8.78 16.37
CA GLN A 342 18.75 -9.31 16.49
C GLN A 342 19.71 -8.50 15.63
N PHE A 343 20.82 -8.07 16.24
CA PHE A 343 21.92 -7.44 15.50
C PHE A 343 22.78 -8.51 14.84
N LEU A 344 22.44 -8.83 13.59
CA LEU A 344 23.17 -9.83 12.80
C LEU A 344 24.50 -9.25 12.32
N LYS A 345 25.58 -9.99 12.56
CA LYS A 345 26.92 -9.67 12.05
C LYS A 345 27.34 -10.73 11.04
N TYR A 346 27.20 -10.42 9.76
CA TYR A 346 27.61 -11.27 8.65
C TYR A 346 29.12 -11.21 8.45
N LYS A 347 29.86 -11.93 9.28
CA LYS A 347 31.34 -11.89 9.33
C LYS A 347 32.02 -13.04 8.59
N ASN A 348 31.27 -14.08 8.27
CA ASN A 348 31.83 -15.26 7.63
C ASN A 348 32.08 -14.99 6.15
N HIS A 349 33.04 -15.70 5.55
CA HIS A 349 33.37 -15.58 4.12
C HIS A 349 32.18 -15.86 3.20
N ASP A 350 31.23 -16.67 3.66
CA ASP A 350 29.98 -17.01 2.95
C ASP A 350 28.83 -16.04 3.25
N LEU A 351 29.09 -14.93 3.95
CA LEU A 351 28.08 -13.95 4.36
C LEU A 351 26.98 -14.54 5.24
N THR A 352 27.32 -15.51 6.10
CA THR A 352 26.44 -16.00 7.15
C THR A 352 26.66 -15.27 8.47
N ALA A 353 25.59 -15.18 9.27
CA ALA A 353 25.60 -14.74 10.66
C ALA A 353 25.18 -15.90 11.57
N SER A 354 25.89 -16.12 12.68
CA SER A 354 25.57 -17.18 13.64
C SER A 354 24.65 -16.67 14.74
N ILE A 355 23.56 -17.41 14.99
CA ILE A 355 22.63 -17.20 16.09
C ILE A 355 22.94 -18.21 17.20
N ASN A 356 23.47 -17.72 18.31
CA ASN A 356 23.88 -18.54 19.44
C ASN A 356 23.02 -18.34 20.70
N GLY A 357 22.11 -17.35 20.68
CA GLY A 357 21.25 -17.03 21.81
C GLY A 357 19.85 -17.64 21.67
N ASP A 358 19.33 -18.18 22.77
CA ASP A 358 17.96 -18.70 22.87
C ASP A 358 16.94 -17.58 23.15
N PHE A 359 16.73 -16.71 22.16
CA PHE A 359 15.89 -15.52 22.32
C PHE A 359 14.40 -15.84 22.42
N LEU A 360 13.98 -16.93 21.77
CA LEU A 360 12.61 -17.46 21.89
C LEU A 360 12.41 -18.28 23.16
N GLN A 361 13.44 -18.41 24.00
CA GLN A 361 13.40 -19.10 25.29
C GLN A 361 12.87 -20.54 25.16
N GLN A 362 13.41 -21.27 24.17
CA GLN A 362 13.14 -22.68 23.87
C GLN A 362 13.84 -23.64 24.86
N GLY A 363 14.75 -23.14 25.70
CA GLY A 363 15.49 -23.90 26.71
C GLY A 363 16.36 -24.99 26.10
N SER A 364 16.25 -26.21 26.60
CA SER A 364 17.04 -27.36 26.14
C SER A 364 16.78 -27.77 24.69
N ALA A 365 15.72 -27.26 24.06
CA ALA A 365 15.43 -27.48 22.65
C ALA A 365 16.21 -26.55 21.71
N PHE A 366 16.71 -25.40 22.21
CA PHE A 366 17.44 -24.44 21.38
C PHE A 366 18.71 -25.06 20.81
N ARG A 367 18.94 -24.88 19.52
CA ARG A 367 20.17 -25.23 18.82
C ARG A 367 20.66 -24.01 18.06
N PRO A 368 21.94 -23.61 18.22
CA PRO A 368 22.51 -22.55 17.39
C PRO A 368 22.32 -22.85 15.91
N TYR A 369 22.07 -21.80 15.13
CA TYR A 369 21.85 -21.90 13.69
C TYR A 369 22.46 -20.70 12.97
N SER A 370 22.65 -20.82 11.66
CA SER A 370 23.18 -19.74 10.82
C SER A 370 22.07 -19.15 9.97
N ILE A 371 22.13 -17.83 9.77
CA ILE A 371 21.28 -17.10 8.83
C ILE A 371 22.15 -16.60 7.69
N GLN A 372 21.75 -16.90 6.47
CA GLN A 372 22.38 -16.39 5.25
C GLN A 372 21.92 -14.94 5.00
N MET A 373 22.84 -14.05 4.61
CA MET A 373 22.47 -12.72 4.14
C MET A 373 21.53 -12.85 2.93
N PRO A 374 20.37 -12.17 2.92
CA PRO A 374 19.48 -12.18 1.75
C PRO A 374 20.21 -11.74 0.48
N SER A 375 19.95 -12.43 -0.64
CA SER A 375 20.68 -12.22 -1.89
C SER A 375 20.50 -10.81 -2.45
N ASN A 376 19.30 -10.24 -2.37
CA ASN A 376 19.04 -8.87 -2.80
C ASN A 376 19.83 -7.83 -1.97
N VAL A 377 19.95 -8.04 -0.66
CA VAL A 377 20.79 -7.18 0.21
C VAL A 377 22.26 -7.25 -0.20
N TYR A 378 22.78 -8.46 -0.38
CA TYR A 378 24.16 -8.66 -0.84
C TYR A 378 24.44 -7.99 -2.19
N GLN A 379 23.53 -8.16 -3.16
CA GLN A 379 23.66 -7.60 -4.51
C GLN A 379 23.71 -6.07 -4.49
N THR A 380 22.83 -5.41 -3.73
CA THR A 380 22.78 -3.93 -3.67
C THR A 380 23.96 -3.34 -2.89
N LEU A 381 24.55 -4.06 -1.94
CA LEU A 381 25.75 -3.60 -1.24
C LEU A 381 27.01 -3.61 -2.11
N GLY A 382 26.96 -4.23 -3.31
CA GLY A 382 28.09 -4.24 -4.25
C GLY A 382 29.33 -4.98 -3.73
N ILE A 383 29.16 -5.83 -2.72
CA ILE A 383 30.21 -6.68 -2.16
C ILE A 383 30.50 -7.75 -3.22
N LYS A 384 31.56 -7.58 -4.02
CA LYS A 384 32.00 -8.58 -5.00
C LYS A 384 33.02 -9.52 -4.40
#